data_AF-X1RKT6-F1
#
_entry.id   AF-X1RKT6-F1
#
_cell.length_a   1.000
_cell.length_b   1.000
_cell.length_c   1.000
_cell.angle_alpha   90.00
_cell.angle_beta   90.00
_cell.angle_gamma   90.00
#
_symmetry.space_group_name_H-M   'P 1'
#
loop_
_entity.id
_entity.type
_entity.pdbx_description
1 polymer ?
#
loop_
_entity_poly.entity_id
_entity_poly.type
_entity_poly.pdbx_seq_one_letter_code
_entity_poly.pdbx_strand_id
1 'polypeptide(L)'
;PWVNDVDLVLVPKDLWGLHAELMKLGQIKMSGNKIMRVMVGSTQVDIYVADEGTWATLLLIRTGSKQSNIRLCSRAKDMGWHLAASGDGLFNEKGERIAGDTEISIYNGVEGSGV
;
A
#
# COMPACT_ATOMS: atom_id res chain seq x y z
N PRO A 1 -23.04 3.18 4.64
CA PRO A 1 -21.83 2.59 5.24
C PRO A 1 -21.08 3.68 6.01
N TRP A 2 -20.44 3.34 7.13
CA TRP A 2 -19.60 4.28 7.90
C TRP A 2 -18.12 3.92 7.68
N VAL A 3 -17.30 4.93 7.40
CA VAL A 3 -15.85 4.80 7.26
C VAL A 3 -15.22 5.15 8.60
N ASN A 4 -14.33 4.29 9.12
CA ASN A 4 -13.77 4.42 10.47
C ASN A 4 -12.51 5.30 10.50
N ASP A 5 -11.68 5.18 9.48
CA ASP A 5 -10.37 5.80 9.34
C ASP A 5 -10.13 6.22 7.88
N VAL A 6 -9.11 7.05 7.68
CA VAL A 6 -8.69 7.50 6.36
C VAL A 6 -7.30 6.95 6.08
N ASP A 7 -7.17 6.20 5.00
CA ASP A 7 -5.88 5.77 4.48
C ASP A 7 -5.38 6.74 3.41
N LEU A 8 -4.14 7.19 3.54
CA LEU A 8 -3.44 8.01 2.55
C LEU A 8 -2.15 7.30 2.13
N VAL A 9 -1.94 7.16 0.82
CA VAL A 9 -0.65 6.78 0.25
C VAL A 9 -0.04 8.04 -0.34
N LEU A 10 1.22 8.34 -0.03
CA LEU A 10 1.94 9.49 -0.62
C LEU A 10 3.40 9.14 -0.92
N VAL A 11 3.97 9.79 -1.94
CA VAL A 11 5.42 9.85 -2.18
C VAL A 11 5.93 11.22 -1.72
N PRO A 12 6.56 11.34 -0.54
CA PRO A 12 6.98 12.63 -0.03
C PRO A 12 8.28 13.08 -0.70
N LYS A 13 8.33 14.34 -1.14
CA LYS A 13 9.60 14.97 -1.56
C LYS A 13 10.51 15.28 -0.38
N ASP A 14 9.92 15.54 0.78
CA ASP A 14 10.60 15.82 2.04
C ASP A 14 9.86 15.11 3.18
N LEU A 15 10.42 13.99 3.64
CA LEU A 15 9.83 13.20 4.71
C LEU A 15 9.91 13.91 6.07
N TRP A 16 10.96 14.69 6.31
CA TRP A 16 11.14 15.43 7.55
C TRP A 16 10.16 16.59 7.64
N GLY A 17 10.00 17.35 6.55
CA GLY A 17 9.00 18.40 6.44
C GLY A 17 7.58 17.86 6.60
N LEU A 18 7.25 16.74 5.95
CA LEU A 18 5.96 16.07 6.15
C LEU A 18 5.73 15.71 7.62
N HIS A 19 6.71 15.08 8.28
CA HIS A 19 6.60 14.74 9.70
C HIS A 19 6.38 15.99 10.56
N ALA A 20 7.09 17.09 10.29
CA ALA A 20 6.94 18.35 11.01
C ALA A 20 5.53 18.95 10.84
N GLU A 21 4.95 18.90 9.64
CA GLU A 21 3.57 19.37 9.41
C GLU A 21 2.53 18.49 10.12
N LEU A 22 2.71 17.16 10.07
CA LEU A 22 1.80 16.23 10.73
C LEU A 22 1.79 16.40 12.26
N MET A 23 2.93 16.75 12.87
CA MET A 23 3.03 17.02 14.32
C MET A 23 2.22 18.25 14.74
N LYS A 24 1.90 19.17 13.81
CA LYS A 24 1.03 20.32 14.09
C LYS A 24 -0.45 19.92 14.17
N LEU A 25 -0.83 18.82 13.54
CA LEU A 25 -2.21 18.32 13.54
C LEU A 25 -2.55 17.50 14.78
N GLY A 26 -1.54 16.83 15.36
CA GLY A 26 -1.72 16.04 16.57
C GLY A 26 -0.51 15.16 16.87
N GLN A 27 -0.62 14.36 17.93
CA GLN A 27 0.42 13.40 18.28
C GLN A 27 0.52 12.32 17.18
N ILE A 28 1.71 12.21 16.58
CA ILE A 28 2.01 11.14 15.62
C ILE A 28 2.38 9.88 16.38
N LYS A 29 1.80 8.75 15.97
CA LYS A 29 2.30 7.41 16.28
C LYS A 29 2.94 6.82 15.04
N MET A 30 4.19 6.39 15.16
CA MET A 30 4.89 5.69 14.09
C MET A 30 4.72 4.18 14.24
N SER A 31 4.52 3.48 13.14
CA SER A 31 4.57 2.01 13.09
C SER A 31 5.65 1.60 12.08
N GLY A 32 6.86 1.37 12.59
CA GLY A 32 8.06 1.24 11.76
C GLY A 32 8.31 2.51 10.94
N ASN A 33 8.97 2.35 9.79
CA ASN A 33 9.44 3.47 8.97
C ASN A 33 8.44 3.84 7.86
N LYS A 34 7.39 3.03 7.67
CA LYS A 34 6.51 3.09 6.49
C LYS A 34 5.12 3.67 6.78
N ILE A 35 4.73 3.79 8.06
CA ILE A 35 3.37 4.24 8.45
C ILE A 35 3.45 5.29 9.55
N MET A 36 2.82 6.44 9.29
CA MET A 36 2.58 7.49 10.28
C MET A 36 1.08 7.58 10.55
N ARG A 37 0.69 7.63 11.82
CA ARG A 37 -0.71 7.73 12.24
C ARG A 37 -0.93 9.00 13.02
N VAL A 38 -1.95 9.77 12.63
CA VAL A 38 -2.33 11.02 13.30
C VAL A 38 -3.85 11.04 13.51
N MET A 39 -4.28 11.63 14.62
CA MET A 39 -5.69 11.93 14.85
C MET A 39 -5.98 13.34 14.35
N VAL A 40 -6.94 13.47 13.42
CA VAL A 40 -7.46 14.77 12.96
C VAL A 40 -8.87 14.92 13.50
N GLY A 41 -9.02 15.66 14.60
CA GLY A 41 -10.24 15.64 15.41
C GLY A 41 -10.46 14.25 16.01
N SER A 42 -11.60 13.62 15.72
CA SER A 42 -11.92 12.25 16.15
C SER A 42 -11.59 11.18 15.10
N THR A 43 -11.06 11.56 13.94
CA THR A 43 -10.80 10.63 12.83
C THR A 43 -9.33 10.25 12.79
N GLN A 44 -9.05 8.94 12.74
CA GLN A 44 -7.70 8.43 12.53
C GLN A 44 -7.32 8.53 11.06
N VAL A 45 -6.12 9.04 10.78
CA VAL A 45 -5.53 9.07 9.45
C VAL A 45 -4.24 8.26 9.46
N ASP A 46 -4.20 7.21 8.64
CA ASP A 46 -3.04 6.36 8.43
C ASP A 46 -2.34 6.77 7.12
N ILE A 47 -1.07 7.16 7.24
CA ILE A 47 -0.28 7.71 6.15
C ILE A 47 0.83 6.72 5.81
N TYR A 48 0.70 6.13 4.62
CA TYR A 48 1.65 5.19 4.03
C TYR A 48 2.65 5.96 3.19
N VAL A 49 3.92 5.89 3.60
CA VAL A 49 5.04 6.49 2.87
C VAL A 49 5.50 5.51 1.82
N ALA A 50 5.39 5.92 0.56
CA ALA A 50 5.83 5.17 -0.60
C ALA A 50 7.00 5.88 -1.31
N ASP A 51 7.62 5.15 -2.23
CA ASP A 51 8.50 5.66 -3.28
C ASP A 51 7.91 5.29 -4.66
N GLU A 52 8.58 5.69 -5.73
CA GLU A 52 8.12 5.41 -7.10
C GLU A 52 7.98 3.90 -7.39
N GLY A 53 8.80 3.05 -6.75
CA GLY A 53 8.79 1.60 -6.96
C GLY A 53 7.71 0.87 -6.17
N THR A 54 7.22 1.47 -5.08
CA THR A 54 6.24 0.88 -4.15
C THR A 54 4.85 1.50 -4.24
N TRP A 55 4.74 2.70 -4.82
CA TRP A 55 3.53 3.50 -4.92
C TRP A 55 2.31 2.69 -5.38
N ALA A 56 2.40 2.09 -6.57
CA ALA A 56 1.22 1.50 -7.20
C ALA A 56 0.73 0.25 -6.46
N THR A 57 1.64 -0.56 -5.92
CA THR A 57 1.28 -1.75 -5.15
C THR A 57 0.70 -1.36 -3.78
N LEU A 58 1.25 -0.34 -3.11
CA LEU A 58 0.65 0.19 -1.89
C LEU A 58 -0.74 0.77 -2.13
N LEU A 59 -0.92 1.54 -3.22
CA LEU A 59 -2.21 2.10 -3.60
C LEU A 59 -3.27 1.00 -3.80
N LEU A 60 -2.92 -0.06 -4.54
CA LEU A 60 -3.78 -1.22 -4.73
C LEU A 60 -4.22 -1.84 -3.40
N ILE A 61 -3.26 -2.09 -2.51
CA ILE A 61 -3.50 -2.75 -1.22
C ILE A 61 -4.33 -1.87 -0.29
N ARG A 62 -4.07 -0.56 -0.23
CA ARG A 62 -4.77 0.37 0.67
C ARG A 62 -6.15 0.76 0.17
N THR A 63 -6.40 0.66 -1.14
CA THR A 63 -7.73 0.88 -1.72
C THR A 63 -8.59 -0.38 -1.62
N GLY A 64 -7.98 -1.55 -1.82
CA GLY A 64 -8.65 -2.83 -1.82
C GLY A 64 -9.26 -3.21 -0.46
N SER A 65 -10.46 -3.79 -0.49
CA SER A 65 -10.99 -4.43 0.72
C SER A 65 -10.09 -5.58 1.15
N LYS A 66 -10.15 -5.93 2.44
CA LYS A 66 -9.48 -7.14 2.97
C LYS A 66 -9.74 -8.37 2.09
N GLN A 67 -10.96 -8.54 1.61
CA GLN A 67 -11.34 -9.66 0.76
C GLN A 67 -10.69 -9.60 -0.64
N SER A 68 -10.58 -8.40 -1.22
CA SER A 68 -9.91 -8.22 -2.51
C SER A 68 -8.42 -8.55 -2.40
N ASN A 69 -7.77 -8.05 -1.34
CA ASN A 69 -6.36 -8.32 -1.07
C ASN A 69 -6.11 -9.81 -0.82
N ILE A 70 -6.99 -10.49 -0.07
CA ILE A 70 -6.92 -11.95 0.11
C ILE A 70 -7.02 -12.66 -1.24
N ARG A 71 -7.98 -12.29 -2.10
CA ARG A 71 -8.14 -12.92 -3.43
C ARG A 71 -6.86 -12.79 -4.27
N LEU A 72 -6.32 -11.58 -4.41
CA LEU A 72 -5.12 -11.33 -5.21
C LEU A 72 -3.91 -12.09 -4.66
N CYS A 73 -3.69 -12.04 -3.34
CA CYS A 73 -2.62 -12.79 -2.68
C CYS A 73 -2.80 -14.31 -2.81
N SER A 74 -4.03 -14.82 -2.73
CA SER A 74 -4.32 -16.25 -2.94
C SER A 74 -4.00 -16.65 -4.38
N ARG A 75 -4.38 -15.86 -5.37
CA ARG A 75 -4.05 -16.14 -6.78
C ARG A 75 -2.56 -16.14 -7.05
N ALA A 76 -1.82 -15.16 -6.53
CA ALA A 76 -0.36 -15.19 -6.59
C ALA A 76 0.20 -16.48 -5.97
N LYS A 77 -0.28 -16.87 -4.78
CA LYS A 77 0.17 -18.11 -4.11
C LYS A 77 -0.14 -19.38 -4.91
N ASP A 78 -1.30 -19.46 -5.55
CA ASP A 78 -1.68 -20.60 -6.40
C ASP A 78 -0.72 -20.77 -7.58
N MET A 79 -0.06 -19.69 -8.01
CA MET A 79 0.97 -19.68 -9.06
C MET A 79 2.39 -19.91 -8.53
N GLY A 80 2.56 -20.10 -7.21
CA GLY A 80 3.87 -20.14 -6.55
C GLY A 80 4.51 -18.75 -6.36
N TRP A 81 3.74 -17.69 -6.54
CA TRP A 81 4.17 -16.29 -6.52
C TRP A 81 3.82 -15.59 -5.19
N HIS A 82 4.35 -14.39 -4.99
CA HIS A 82 4.14 -13.58 -3.79
C HIS A 82 3.78 -12.13 -4.14
N LEU A 83 2.59 -11.69 -3.76
CA LEU A 83 2.21 -10.27 -3.75
C LEU A 83 2.60 -9.65 -2.40
N ALA A 84 3.55 -8.71 -2.42
CA ALA A 84 4.11 -8.13 -1.21
C ALA A 84 3.22 -7.02 -0.64
N ALA A 85 2.62 -7.29 0.52
CA ALA A 85 1.75 -6.35 1.22
C ALA A 85 2.48 -5.05 1.66
N SER A 86 3.82 -5.07 1.66
CA SER A 86 4.71 -3.94 1.93
C SER A 86 4.76 -2.90 0.82
N GLY A 87 4.19 -3.20 -0.35
CA GLY A 87 4.28 -2.35 -1.54
C GLY A 87 5.33 -2.78 -2.56
N ASP A 88 6.17 -3.76 -2.25
CA ASP A 88 7.38 -4.00 -3.05
C ASP A 88 7.07 -4.61 -4.44
N GLY A 89 5.86 -5.12 -4.66
CA GLY A 89 5.37 -5.61 -5.95
C GLY A 89 4.90 -7.06 -5.93
N LEU A 90 4.81 -7.64 -7.13
CA LEU A 90 4.54 -9.06 -7.34
C LEU A 90 5.85 -9.77 -7.70
N PHE A 91 6.10 -10.89 -7.03
CA PHE A 91 7.31 -11.68 -7.16
C PHE A 91 6.98 -13.09 -7.65
N ASN A 92 7.77 -13.61 -8.59
CA ASN A 92 7.61 -14.98 -9.06
C ASN A 92 8.20 -16.00 -8.05
N GLU A 93 8.15 -17.29 -8.40
CA GLU A 93 8.64 -18.39 -7.57
C GLU A 93 10.16 -18.35 -7.31
N LYS A 94 10.90 -17.60 -8.12
CA LYS A 94 12.35 -17.38 -7.97
C LYS A 94 12.67 -16.14 -7.12
N GLY A 95 11.65 -15.40 -6.68
CA GLY A 95 11.82 -14.14 -5.95
C GLY A 95 12.15 -12.95 -6.85
N GLU A 96 11.96 -13.05 -8.16
CA GLU A 96 12.16 -11.94 -9.10
C GLU A 96 10.89 -11.07 -9.14
N ARG A 97 11.05 -9.75 -9.04
CA ARG A 97 9.93 -8.80 -9.17
C ARG A 97 9.47 -8.75 -10.63
N ILE A 98 8.22 -9.13 -10.89
CA ILE A 98 7.64 -9.23 -12.24
C ILE A 98 6.56 -8.18 -12.53
N ALA A 99 6.01 -7.53 -11.50
CA ALA A 99 5.03 -6.45 -11.64
C ALA A 99 5.01 -5.55 -10.39
N GLY A 100 4.33 -4.41 -10.47
CA GLY A 100 4.15 -3.48 -9.34
C GLY A 100 4.37 -2.01 -9.66
N ASP A 101 4.77 -1.67 -10.89
CA ASP A 101 4.94 -0.27 -11.33
C ASP A 101 3.59 0.41 -11.60
N THR A 102 2.54 -0.38 -11.80
CA THR A 102 1.15 0.07 -11.94
C THR A 102 0.21 -0.93 -11.28
N GLU A 103 -0.97 -0.49 -10.82
CA GLU A 103 -1.99 -1.41 -10.28
C GLU A 103 -2.38 -2.46 -11.33
N ILE A 104 -2.56 -2.03 -12.59
CA ILE A 104 -2.93 -2.92 -13.70
C ILE A 104 -1.88 -4.00 -13.98
N SER A 105 -0.58 -3.72 -13.76
CA SER A 105 0.45 -4.75 -13.90
C SER A 105 0.29 -5.90 -12.90
N ILE A 106 -0.20 -5.61 -11.68
CA ILE A 106 -0.48 -6.64 -10.68
C ILE A 106 -1.69 -7.48 -11.11
N TYR A 107 -2.77 -6.84 -11.55
CA TYR A 107 -3.97 -7.54 -12.04
C TYR A 107 -3.63 -8.46 -13.22
N ASN A 108 -2.94 -7.94 -14.24
CA ASN A 108 -2.51 -8.76 -15.39
C ASN A 108 -1.61 -9.93 -14.97
N GLY A 109 -0.79 -9.73 -13.94
CA GLY A 109 0.08 -10.78 -13.41
C GLY A 109 -0.69 -11.94 -12.77
N VAL A 110 -1.70 -11.67 -11.94
CA VAL A 110 -2.37 -12.72 -11.12
C VAL A 110 -3.74 -13.17 -11.62
N GLU A 111 -4.40 -12.38 -12.48
CA GLU A 111 -5.69 -12.72 -13.07
C GLU A 111 -5.56 -13.10 -14.56
N GLY A 112 -4.38 -12.89 -15.17
CA GLY A 112 -4.15 -13.05 -16.60
C GLY A 112 -4.73 -11.90 -17.41
N SER A 113 -4.23 -11.69 -18.64
CA SER A 113 -4.73 -10.66 -19.57
C SER A 113 -6.13 -11.02 -20.09
N GLY A 114 -7.14 -10.99 -19.23
CA GLY A 114 -8.53 -11.22 -19.57
C GLY A 114 -9.23 -9.92 -19.97
N VAL A 115 -9.20 -9.61 -21.27
CA VAL A 115 -10.36 -9.01 -21.96
C VAL A 115 -11.15 -10.15 -22.58
#